data_AF-A0A923B8P9-F1
#
_entry.id   AF-A0A923B8P9-F1
#
_cell.length_a   1.000
_cell.length_b   1.000
_cell.length_c   1.000
_cell.angle_alpha   90.00
_cell.angle_beta   90.00
_cell.angle_gamma   90.00
#
_symmetry.space_group_name_H-M   'P 1'
#
loop_
_entity.id
_entity.type
_entity.pdbx_description
1 polymer ?
#
loop_
_entity_poly.entity_id
_entity_poly.type
_entity_poly.pdbx_seq_one_letter_code
_entity_poly.pdbx_strand_id
1 'polypeptide(L)'
;ALLFDRPVRELEAIMRDFARIEGMKSGANFNVPEANPGRFYRLFNGAEELMLTFEYLDGPANSDAFRGALSSSFVGLATPDIRSRIARAQSHILLEVSHGVMAGVEEDPKIAAMFAQLGMPKAGATQSQFHRRLAVLALMTRVVSDHAMPSAVHWTQSDLLIGGDQCDSFAAIEPPSPLHIHPFLYGPPGEAGLVGIRTFGARHWLGREVIIKPSVLPWAANYETILAFLRVATMANGYIIPNGDTFGPEDRSLSYRVLHHDVGSDIGYLEREPADVPMYELVPMKHVAHGFIAPEHVPDENTINDRAYPPAIMPEDQDEKAALANDWAEKRKLAEAIGGRLEVRAFGIEDGAPPSPPAPPPLSVVKPTPSLPGAPSLSGRGLRAKVFGRKEA
;
A
#
# COMPACT_ATOMS: atom_id res chain seq x y z
N ALA A 1 2.17 -13.25 12.16
CA ALA A 1 3.06 -14.14 12.92
C ALA A 1 4.45 -13.52 13.03
N LEU A 2 5.06 -13.57 14.22
CA LEU A 2 6.42 -13.06 14.49
C LEU A 2 7.32 -14.24 14.82
N LEU A 3 8.42 -14.42 14.08
CA LEU A 3 9.30 -15.58 14.16
C LEU A 3 10.61 -15.24 14.88
N PHE A 4 11.03 -16.11 15.80
CA PHE A 4 12.23 -15.90 16.63
C PHE A 4 13.19 -17.06 16.49
N ASP A 5 14.49 -16.77 16.46
CA ASP A 5 15.59 -17.75 16.45
C ASP A 5 15.87 -18.35 17.84
N ARG A 6 15.09 -17.94 18.84
CA ARG A 6 15.17 -18.36 20.25
C ARG A 6 13.76 -18.43 20.86
N PRO A 7 13.58 -19.15 21.97
CA PRO A 7 12.33 -19.11 22.75
C PRO A 7 12.05 -17.71 23.31
N VAL A 8 10.77 -17.31 23.35
CA VAL A 8 10.30 -16.04 23.97
C VAL A 8 9.38 -16.37 25.14
N ARG A 9 9.87 -16.15 26.36
CA ARG A 9 9.17 -16.56 27.60
C ARG A 9 8.38 -15.43 28.29
N GLU A 10 8.38 -14.24 27.70
CA GLU A 10 7.85 -13.03 28.31
C GLU A 10 6.43 -12.67 27.85
N LEU A 11 5.64 -13.65 27.38
CA LEU A 11 4.32 -13.40 26.78
C LEU A 11 3.39 -12.61 27.72
N GLU A 12 3.41 -12.89 29.02
CA GLU A 12 2.62 -12.14 30.00
C GLU A 12 3.04 -10.67 30.13
N ALA A 13 4.35 -10.42 30.13
CA ALA A 13 4.90 -9.07 30.23
C ALA A 13 4.55 -8.27 28.97
N ILE A 14 4.76 -8.85 27.78
CA ILE A 14 4.36 -8.30 26.49
C ILE A 14 2.88 -7.90 26.50
N MET A 15 2.00 -8.82 26.92
CA MET A 15 0.56 -8.58 26.98
C MET A 15 0.20 -7.43 27.94
N ARG A 16 0.81 -7.40 29.13
CA ARG A 16 0.58 -6.34 30.12
C ARG A 16 1.08 -4.98 29.64
N ASP A 17 2.25 -4.94 29.01
CA ASP A 17 2.79 -3.70 28.47
C ASP A 17 1.94 -3.19 27.31
N PHE A 18 1.45 -4.07 26.44
CA PHE A 18 0.45 -3.71 25.44
C PHE A 18 -0.80 -3.09 26.08
N ALA A 19 -1.44 -3.80 27.03
CA ALA A 19 -2.67 -3.33 27.66
C ALA A 19 -2.49 -1.98 28.36
N ARG A 20 -1.34 -1.78 29.01
CA ARG A 20 -0.96 -0.52 29.66
C ARG A 20 -0.78 0.61 28.63
N ILE A 21 0.01 0.39 27.58
CA ILE A 21 0.28 1.41 26.56
C ILE A 21 -0.99 1.78 25.83
N GLU A 22 -1.80 0.80 25.42
CA GLU A 22 -3.07 1.05 24.73
C GLU A 22 -4.07 1.76 25.64
N GLY A 23 -4.18 1.35 26.91
CA GLY A 23 -5.02 2.03 27.89
C GLY A 23 -4.61 3.48 28.15
N MET A 24 -3.31 3.79 28.16
CA MET A 24 -2.82 5.17 28.25
C MET A 24 -3.11 5.99 26.98
N LYS A 25 -3.09 5.36 25.81
CA LYS A 25 -3.25 6.02 24.50
C LYS A 25 -4.72 6.33 24.18
N SER A 26 -5.62 5.36 24.39
CA SER A 26 -7.02 5.45 23.97
C SER A 26 -8.03 5.42 25.11
N GLY A 27 -7.59 5.14 26.34
CA GLY A 27 -8.48 4.86 27.46
C GLY A 27 -9.12 3.46 27.38
N ALA A 28 -8.70 2.62 26.43
CA ALA A 28 -9.21 1.26 26.28
C ALA A 28 -8.92 0.42 27.54
N ASN A 29 -9.92 -0.34 27.97
CA ASN A 29 -9.78 -1.28 29.07
C ASN A 29 -10.06 -2.69 28.56
N PHE A 30 -9.12 -3.60 28.80
CA PHE A 30 -9.20 -4.99 28.35
C PHE A 30 -9.36 -5.91 29.55
N ASN A 31 -10.42 -6.72 29.51
CA ASN A 31 -10.56 -7.86 30.41
C ASN A 31 -9.83 -9.07 29.82
N VAL A 32 -9.39 -10.01 30.65
CA VAL A 32 -8.75 -11.26 30.21
C VAL A 32 -9.75 -12.41 30.39
N PRO A 33 -10.64 -12.68 29.42
CA PRO A 33 -11.63 -13.75 29.53
C PRO A 33 -11.01 -15.15 29.56
N GLU A 34 -9.84 -15.35 28.94
CA GLU A 34 -9.19 -16.64 28.85
C GLU A 34 -7.66 -16.49 28.84
N ALA A 35 -6.97 -17.33 29.59
CA ALA A 35 -5.51 -17.36 29.62
C ALA A 35 -4.99 -18.77 29.92
N ASN A 36 -3.87 -19.10 29.28
CA ASN A 36 -3.03 -20.23 29.62
C ASN A 36 -1.59 -19.72 29.74
N PRO A 37 -1.09 -19.44 30.96
CA PRO A 37 0.19 -18.79 31.17
C PRO A 37 1.33 -19.48 30.42
N GLY A 38 2.11 -18.67 29.69
CA GLY A 38 3.21 -19.15 28.84
C GLY A 38 2.78 -19.71 27.48
N ARG A 39 1.48 -19.88 27.21
CA ARG A 39 0.98 -20.34 25.91
C ARG A 39 0.10 -19.32 25.22
N PHE A 40 -0.93 -18.79 25.87
CA PHE A 40 -1.76 -17.75 25.25
C PHE A 40 -2.48 -16.85 26.26
N TYR A 41 -2.84 -15.66 25.80
CA TYR A 41 -3.73 -14.72 26.49
C TYR A 41 -4.76 -14.18 25.48
N ARG A 42 -6.04 -14.19 25.86
CA ARG A 42 -7.11 -13.52 25.11
C ARG A 42 -7.60 -12.33 25.89
N LEU A 43 -7.67 -11.18 25.23
CA LEU A 43 -8.08 -9.91 25.79
C LEU A 43 -9.35 -9.46 25.09
N PHE A 44 -10.32 -8.95 25.85
CA PHE A 44 -11.57 -8.44 25.32
C PHE A 44 -11.84 -7.02 25.80
N ASN A 45 -12.06 -6.11 24.86
CA ASN A 45 -12.57 -4.77 25.12
C ASN A 45 -14.04 -4.73 24.73
N GLY A 46 -14.92 -4.62 25.73
CA GLY A 46 -16.37 -4.61 25.51
C GLY A 46 -16.93 -3.30 24.94
N ALA A 47 -16.20 -2.19 25.02
CA ALA A 47 -16.64 -0.91 24.47
C ALA A 47 -16.42 -0.84 22.94
N GLU A 48 -15.33 -1.43 22.46
CA GLU A 48 -14.98 -1.50 21.04
C GLU A 48 -15.34 -2.86 20.40
N GLU A 49 -15.80 -3.83 21.20
CA GLU A 49 -16.01 -5.23 20.82
C GLU A 49 -14.76 -5.86 20.16
N LEU A 50 -13.57 -5.54 20.67
CA LEU A 50 -12.31 -6.08 20.16
C LEU A 50 -11.88 -7.31 20.95
N MET A 51 -11.56 -8.39 20.24
CA MET A 51 -10.90 -9.58 20.78
C MET A 51 -9.46 -9.61 20.28
N LEU A 52 -8.51 -9.71 21.21
CA LEU A 52 -7.08 -9.77 20.91
C LEU A 52 -6.53 -11.10 21.40
N THR A 53 -5.72 -11.75 20.57
CA THR A 53 -5.03 -13.00 20.94
C THR A 53 -3.53 -12.79 20.88
N PHE A 54 -2.84 -13.18 21.96
CA PHE A 54 -1.41 -13.41 21.99
C PHE A 54 -1.19 -14.90 22.18
N GLU A 55 -0.59 -15.60 21.23
CA GLU A 55 -0.31 -17.03 21.34
C GLU A 55 1.17 -17.31 21.06
N TYR A 56 1.83 -18.04 21.95
CA TYR A 56 3.19 -18.51 21.82
C TYR A 56 3.22 -19.97 21.41
N LEU A 57 4.06 -20.28 20.43
CA LEU A 57 4.34 -21.63 19.97
C LEU A 57 5.83 -21.93 20.13
N ASP A 58 6.12 -22.92 20.98
CA ASP A 58 7.48 -23.40 21.29
C ASP A 58 7.95 -24.42 20.25
N GLY A 59 8.13 -23.94 19.02
CA GLY A 59 8.61 -24.76 17.91
C GLY A 59 8.74 -24.00 16.60
N PRO A 60 9.43 -24.61 15.62
CA PRO A 60 9.54 -24.03 14.29
C PRO A 60 8.16 -23.88 13.66
N ALA A 61 7.96 -22.78 12.93
CA ALA A 61 6.76 -22.58 12.14
C ALA A 61 6.73 -23.55 10.94
N ASN A 62 5.54 -23.98 10.54
CA ASN A 62 5.38 -24.77 9.32
C ASN A 62 5.79 -23.93 8.10
N SER A 63 6.84 -24.34 7.39
CA SER A 63 7.36 -23.63 6.21
C SER A 63 6.33 -23.47 5.09
N ASP A 64 5.40 -24.43 4.96
CA ASP A 64 4.39 -24.43 3.91
C ASP A 64 3.40 -23.28 4.05
N ALA A 65 3.21 -22.77 5.27
CA ALA A 65 2.35 -21.62 5.54
C ALA A 65 2.87 -20.33 4.90
N PHE A 66 4.17 -20.26 4.56
CA PHE A 66 4.79 -19.08 3.94
C PHE A 66 4.91 -19.19 2.41
N ARG A 67 4.41 -20.27 1.80
CA ARG A 67 4.60 -20.54 0.37
C ARG A 67 4.07 -19.41 -0.54
N GLY A 68 2.93 -18.81 -0.19
CA GLY A 68 2.34 -17.67 -0.91
C GLY A 68 3.28 -16.48 -0.91
N ALA A 69 3.57 -15.94 0.28
CA ALA A 69 4.51 -14.83 0.46
C ALA A 69 5.89 -15.09 -0.16
N LEU A 70 6.45 -16.29 -0.01
CA LEU A 70 7.77 -16.66 -0.55
C LEU A 70 7.80 -16.78 -2.08
N SER A 71 6.66 -16.84 -2.75
CA SER A 71 6.59 -16.79 -4.22
C SER A 71 6.72 -15.38 -4.78
N SER A 72 6.58 -14.36 -3.93
CA SER A 72 6.72 -12.95 -4.33
C SER A 72 8.18 -12.57 -4.54
N SER A 73 8.48 -12.05 -5.72
CA SER A 73 9.80 -11.47 -6.03
C SER A 73 10.12 -10.27 -5.13
N PHE A 74 9.10 -9.52 -4.69
CA PHE A 74 9.30 -8.40 -3.77
C PHE A 74 9.88 -8.86 -2.43
N VAL A 75 9.37 -9.96 -1.87
CA VAL A 75 9.87 -10.52 -0.61
C VAL A 75 11.35 -10.87 -0.70
N GLY A 76 11.78 -11.46 -1.83
CA GLY A 76 13.20 -11.75 -2.08
C GLY A 76 14.08 -10.50 -2.25
N LEU A 77 13.53 -9.40 -2.77
CA LEU A 77 14.24 -8.12 -2.89
C LEU A 77 14.32 -7.37 -1.55
N ALA A 78 13.21 -7.33 -0.81
CA ALA A 78 13.10 -6.63 0.46
C ALA A 78 13.89 -7.33 1.57
N THR A 79 13.84 -8.67 1.63
CA THR A 79 14.57 -9.46 2.63
C THR A 79 15.24 -10.68 1.97
N PRO A 80 16.43 -10.52 1.35
CA PRO A 80 17.09 -11.59 0.60
C PRO A 80 17.36 -12.88 1.38
N ASP A 81 17.56 -12.78 2.70
CA ASP A 81 17.85 -13.92 3.58
C ASP A 81 16.60 -14.50 4.27
N ILE A 82 15.39 -14.08 3.91
CA ILE A 82 14.15 -14.41 4.62
C ILE A 82 13.91 -15.92 4.78
N ARG A 83 14.23 -16.74 3.77
CA ARG A 83 14.12 -18.20 3.83
C ARG A 83 14.99 -18.78 4.95
N SER A 84 16.22 -18.26 5.09
CA SER A 84 17.15 -18.65 6.14
C SER A 84 16.69 -18.18 7.52
N ARG A 85 15.96 -17.06 7.62
CA ARG A 85 15.37 -16.60 8.88
C ARG A 85 14.25 -17.54 9.32
N ILE A 86 13.35 -17.91 8.41
CA ILE A 86 12.27 -18.88 8.68
C ILE A 86 12.86 -20.24 9.11
N ALA A 87 13.84 -20.75 8.37
CA ALA A 87 14.45 -22.05 8.67
C ALA A 87 15.17 -22.10 10.03
N ARG A 88 15.67 -20.96 10.53
CA ARG A 88 16.31 -20.85 11.85
C ARG A 88 15.34 -20.56 12.98
N ALA A 89 14.09 -20.24 12.69
CA ALA A 89 13.11 -19.91 13.70
C ALA A 89 12.84 -21.13 14.60
N GLN A 90 13.00 -20.94 15.90
CA GLN A 90 12.79 -21.96 16.92
C GLN A 90 11.46 -21.78 17.66
N SER A 91 10.89 -20.58 17.62
CA SER A 91 9.60 -20.26 18.21
C SER A 91 8.89 -19.16 17.44
N HIS A 92 7.62 -18.95 17.72
CA HIS A 92 6.86 -17.85 17.13
C HIS A 92 5.72 -17.37 18.02
N ILE A 93 5.33 -16.11 17.82
CA ILE A 93 4.16 -15.50 18.44
C ILE A 93 3.14 -15.18 17.35
N LEU A 94 1.91 -15.66 17.54
CA LEU A 94 0.75 -15.29 16.75
C LEU A 94 0.02 -14.14 17.46
N LEU A 95 -0.25 -13.10 16.70
CA LEU A 95 -1.04 -11.95 17.13
C LEU A 95 -2.28 -11.89 16.25
N GLU A 96 -3.43 -11.79 16.88
CA GLU A 96 -4.70 -11.66 16.20
C GLU A 96 -5.49 -10.51 16.81
N VAL A 97 -6.13 -9.72 15.95
CA VAL A 97 -7.08 -8.69 16.35
C VAL A 97 -8.35 -8.89 15.54
N SER A 98 -9.43 -9.13 16.25
CA SER A 98 -10.69 -9.51 15.65
C SER A 98 -11.85 -8.74 16.30
N HIS A 99 -12.96 -8.61 15.58
CA HIS A 99 -14.15 -7.89 16.08
C HIS A 99 -15.21 -8.91 16.48
N GLY A 100 -15.84 -8.66 17.63
CA GLY A 100 -16.86 -9.52 18.21
C GLY A 100 -16.29 -10.76 18.90
N VAL A 101 -17.16 -11.45 19.63
CA VAL A 101 -16.84 -12.71 20.33
C VAL A 101 -16.87 -13.94 19.41
N MET A 102 -17.41 -13.79 18.19
CA MET A 102 -17.57 -14.85 17.18
C MET A 102 -16.59 -14.68 16.02
N ALA A 103 -15.50 -13.94 16.20
CA ALA A 103 -14.61 -13.65 15.10
C ALA A 103 -13.98 -14.93 14.52
N GLY A 104 -13.94 -15.00 13.18
CA GLY A 104 -13.54 -16.19 12.43
C GLY A 104 -14.72 -17.13 12.08
N VAL A 105 -15.82 -17.08 12.82
CA VAL A 105 -17.02 -17.90 12.55
C VAL A 105 -17.85 -17.32 11.40
N GLU A 106 -17.76 -16.00 11.18
CA GLU A 106 -18.41 -15.27 10.07
C GLU A 106 -17.80 -15.56 8.69
N GLU A 107 -16.68 -16.28 8.62
CA GLU A 107 -16.13 -16.73 7.33
C GLU A 107 -16.81 -18.01 6.83
N ASP A 108 -17.56 -18.71 7.69
CA ASP A 108 -18.46 -19.77 7.26
C ASP A 108 -19.65 -19.14 6.49
N PRO A 109 -19.85 -19.47 5.19
CA PRO A 109 -20.91 -18.89 4.38
C PRO A 109 -22.32 -19.07 4.99
N LYS A 110 -22.55 -20.15 5.75
CA LYS A 110 -23.85 -20.41 6.38
C LYS A 110 -24.11 -19.48 7.55
N ILE A 111 -23.09 -19.21 8.36
CA ILE A 111 -23.19 -18.36 9.55
C ILE A 111 -23.24 -16.89 9.11
N ALA A 112 -22.45 -16.51 8.11
CA ALA A 112 -22.54 -15.21 7.45
C ALA A 112 -23.95 -14.95 6.88
N ALA A 113 -24.53 -15.93 6.18
CA ALA A 113 -25.88 -15.83 5.64
C ALA A 113 -26.95 -15.71 6.74
N MET A 114 -26.79 -16.44 7.85
CA MET A 114 -27.70 -16.34 9.00
C MET A 114 -27.64 -14.94 9.64
N PHE A 115 -26.45 -14.37 9.85
CA PHE A 115 -26.32 -13.01 10.39
C PHE A 115 -26.88 -11.95 9.45
N ALA A 116 -26.68 -12.10 8.14
CA ALA A 116 -27.28 -11.21 7.15
C ALA A 116 -28.82 -11.25 7.19
N GLN A 117 -29.42 -12.42 7.36
CA GLN A 117 -30.89 -12.57 7.50
C GLN A 117 -31.43 -11.90 8.77
N LEU A 118 -30.63 -11.86 9.84
CA LEU A 118 -30.97 -11.19 11.10
C LEU A 118 -30.70 -9.67 11.06
N GLY A 119 -30.23 -9.14 9.92
CA GLY A 119 -29.87 -7.72 9.78
C GLY A 119 -28.65 -7.33 10.60
N MET A 120 -27.86 -8.31 11.07
CA MET A 120 -26.64 -8.04 11.80
C MET A 120 -25.52 -7.70 10.79
N PRO A 121 -24.93 -6.50 10.86
CA PRO A 121 -23.78 -6.18 10.04
C PRO A 121 -22.61 -7.09 10.45
N LYS A 122 -21.78 -7.49 9.47
CA LYS A 122 -20.57 -8.27 9.73
C LYS A 122 -19.69 -7.53 10.73
N ALA A 123 -19.18 -8.22 11.75
CA ALA A 123 -18.36 -7.58 12.77
C ALA A 123 -17.11 -6.93 12.15
N GLY A 124 -16.84 -5.68 12.52
CA GLY A 124 -15.70 -4.92 11.97
C GLY A 124 -15.82 -4.56 10.49
N ALA A 125 -17.04 -4.46 9.95
CA ALA A 125 -17.31 -4.15 8.54
C ALA A 125 -17.02 -2.70 8.14
N THR A 126 -17.00 -1.75 9.07
CA THR A 126 -16.72 -0.35 8.72
C THR A 126 -15.23 -0.13 8.51
N GLN A 127 -14.87 0.82 7.63
CA GLN A 127 -13.48 1.19 7.40
C GLN A 127 -12.79 1.67 8.68
N SER A 128 -13.50 2.41 9.54
CA SER A 128 -12.99 2.87 10.84
C SER A 128 -12.63 1.71 11.77
N GLN A 129 -13.53 0.72 11.91
CA GLN A 129 -13.27 -0.49 12.69
C GLN A 129 -12.10 -1.29 12.11
N PHE A 130 -12.02 -1.38 10.78
CA PHE A 130 -10.93 -2.05 10.12
C PHE A 130 -9.57 -1.35 10.37
N HIS A 131 -9.49 -0.03 10.22
CA HIS A 131 -8.29 0.76 10.58
C HIS A 131 -7.91 0.59 12.05
N ARG A 132 -8.91 0.57 12.94
CA ARG A 132 -8.68 0.37 14.37
C ARG A 132 -8.02 -0.97 14.65
N ARG A 133 -8.46 -2.06 14.01
CA ARG A 133 -7.82 -3.39 14.16
C ARG A 133 -6.35 -3.37 13.73
N LEU A 134 -6.06 -2.75 12.59
CA LEU A 134 -4.69 -2.64 12.10
C LEU A 134 -3.81 -1.83 13.06
N ALA A 135 -4.32 -0.72 13.57
CA ALA A 135 -3.59 0.12 14.52
C ALA A 135 -3.28 -0.63 15.83
N VAL A 136 -4.24 -1.41 16.34
CA VAL A 136 -4.03 -2.26 17.53
C VAL A 136 -3.03 -3.38 17.23
N LEU A 137 -3.16 -4.08 16.09
CA LEU A 137 -2.24 -5.15 15.70
C LEU A 137 -0.80 -4.64 15.49
N ALA A 138 -0.65 -3.46 14.90
CA ALA A 138 0.64 -2.80 14.74
C ALA A 138 1.27 -2.47 16.09
N LEU A 139 0.48 -1.96 17.05
CA LEU A 139 0.96 -1.72 18.41
C LEU A 139 1.37 -3.03 19.11
N MET A 140 0.56 -4.08 19.03
CA MET A 140 0.90 -5.39 19.59
C MET A 140 2.22 -5.91 19.01
N THR A 141 2.40 -5.78 17.69
CA THR A 141 3.62 -6.18 16.97
C THR A 141 4.84 -5.40 17.45
N ARG A 142 4.69 -4.09 17.64
CA ARG A 142 5.75 -3.23 18.17
C ARG A 142 6.14 -3.60 19.60
N VAL A 143 5.16 -3.80 20.48
CA VAL A 143 5.43 -4.21 21.88
C VAL A 143 6.16 -5.56 21.91
N VAL A 144 5.75 -6.53 21.11
CA VAL A 144 6.50 -7.79 20.98
C VAL A 144 7.94 -7.54 20.54
N SER A 145 8.13 -6.68 19.53
CA SER A 145 9.45 -6.36 18.96
C SER A 145 10.37 -5.65 19.96
N ASP A 146 9.82 -4.84 20.86
CA ASP A 146 10.56 -4.18 21.95
C ASP A 146 11.11 -5.18 22.99
N HIS A 147 10.35 -6.24 23.29
CA HIS A 147 10.82 -7.33 24.18
C HIS A 147 11.80 -8.27 23.47
N ALA A 148 11.49 -8.65 22.25
CA ALA A 148 12.33 -9.50 21.43
C ALA A 148 12.12 -9.12 19.96
N MET A 149 13.17 -8.62 19.30
CA MET A 149 13.10 -8.31 17.88
C MET A 149 12.91 -9.61 17.07
N PRO A 150 11.83 -9.76 16.30
CA PRO A 150 11.63 -10.94 15.46
C PRO A 150 12.63 -10.97 14.31
N SER A 151 13.06 -12.17 13.95
CA SER A 151 13.90 -12.39 12.78
C SER A 151 13.12 -12.16 11.49
N ALA A 152 11.86 -12.57 11.47
CA ALA A 152 10.93 -12.42 10.36
C ALA A 152 9.50 -12.20 10.87
N VAL A 153 8.71 -11.43 10.12
CA VAL A 153 7.30 -11.17 10.39
C VAL A 153 6.51 -11.50 9.14
N HIS A 154 5.49 -12.34 9.32
CA HIS A 154 4.45 -12.59 8.32
C HIS A 154 3.21 -11.78 8.69
N TRP A 155 2.94 -10.73 7.93
CA TRP A 155 1.74 -9.91 8.03
C TRP A 155 0.65 -10.53 7.15
N THR A 156 -0.18 -11.37 7.77
CA THR A 156 -1.12 -12.25 7.06
C THR A 156 -2.18 -11.51 6.26
N GLN A 157 -2.60 -10.31 6.68
CA GLN A 157 -3.63 -9.53 5.98
C GLN A 157 -3.25 -9.18 4.54
N SER A 158 -1.96 -8.94 4.27
CA SER A 158 -1.43 -8.62 2.94
C SER A 158 -0.58 -9.76 2.36
N ASP A 159 -0.49 -10.89 3.07
CA ASP A 159 0.47 -11.97 2.80
C ASP A 159 1.92 -11.48 2.63
N LEU A 160 2.30 -10.44 3.39
CA LEU A 160 3.64 -9.86 3.32
C LEU A 160 4.58 -10.54 4.32
N LEU A 161 5.78 -10.88 3.87
CA LEU A 161 6.80 -11.51 4.69
C LEU A 161 8.10 -10.70 4.62
N ILE A 162 8.54 -10.18 5.77
CA ILE A 162 9.64 -9.22 5.86
C ILE A 162 10.48 -9.42 7.14
N GLY A 163 11.63 -8.75 7.25
CA GLY A 163 12.40 -8.68 8.49
C GLY A 163 11.65 -7.91 9.60
N GLY A 164 11.96 -8.21 10.87
CA GLY A 164 11.36 -7.51 12.02
C GLY A 164 11.63 -6.00 12.05
N ASP A 165 12.86 -5.61 11.70
CA ASP A 165 13.30 -4.22 11.56
C ASP A 165 12.54 -3.46 10.45
N GLN A 166 12.31 -4.12 9.33
CA GLN A 166 11.50 -3.58 8.23
C GLN A 166 10.03 -3.48 8.61
N CYS A 167 9.51 -4.48 9.35
CA CYS A 167 8.14 -4.44 9.86
C CYS A 167 7.91 -3.24 10.78
N ASP A 168 8.83 -2.96 11.71
CA ASP A 168 8.75 -1.78 12.58
C ASP A 168 8.76 -0.47 11.78
N SER A 169 9.64 -0.38 10.78
CA SER A 169 9.73 0.77 9.88
C SER A 169 8.44 0.99 9.09
N PHE A 170 7.82 -0.08 8.57
CA PHE A 170 6.56 0.02 7.82
C PHE A 170 5.35 0.27 8.70
N ALA A 171 5.34 -0.25 9.93
CA ALA A 171 4.30 -0.02 10.92
C ALA A 171 4.24 1.43 11.40
N ALA A 172 5.35 2.18 11.29
CA ALA A 172 5.39 3.60 11.61
C ALA A 172 4.73 4.51 10.54
N ILE A 173 4.42 3.98 9.36
CA ILE A 173 3.79 4.72 8.25
C ILE A 173 2.27 4.57 8.35
N GLU A 174 1.55 5.69 8.21
CA GLU A 174 0.09 5.71 8.25
C GLU A 174 -0.53 4.81 7.16
N PRO A 175 -1.55 3.99 7.47
CA PRO A 175 -2.25 3.17 6.49
C PRO A 175 -3.01 4.02 5.44
N PRO A 176 -3.18 3.55 4.18
CA PRO A 176 -2.51 2.41 3.56
C PRO A 176 -1.00 2.63 3.42
N SER A 177 -0.22 1.64 3.86
CA SER A 177 1.25 1.69 3.88
C SER A 177 1.85 0.38 3.36
N PRO A 178 3.18 0.30 3.19
CA PRO A 178 3.82 -0.93 2.73
C PRO A 178 3.59 -2.16 3.60
N LEU A 179 3.23 -2.00 4.88
CA LEU A 179 2.85 -3.12 5.73
C LEU A 179 1.54 -3.79 5.26
N HIS A 180 0.63 -2.98 4.72
CA HIS A 180 -0.75 -3.36 4.43
C HIS A 180 -1.00 -3.71 2.96
N ILE A 181 -0.11 -3.28 2.07
CA ILE A 181 -0.26 -3.40 0.63
C ILE A 181 0.97 -4.12 0.09
N HIS A 182 0.88 -5.42 -0.16
CA HIS A 182 1.98 -6.20 -0.70
C HIS A 182 2.06 -6.04 -2.23
N PRO A 183 3.17 -5.54 -2.80
CA PRO A 183 3.35 -5.50 -4.25
C PRO A 183 3.86 -6.85 -4.76
N PHE A 184 3.01 -7.59 -5.47
CA PHE A 184 3.43 -8.79 -6.18
C PHE A 184 3.95 -8.41 -7.56
N LEU A 185 5.27 -8.52 -7.73
CA LEU A 185 5.94 -8.14 -8.98
C LEU A 185 5.84 -9.29 -9.99
N TYR A 186 5.41 -8.95 -11.21
CA TYR A 186 5.32 -9.88 -12.32
C TYR A 186 5.82 -9.22 -13.61
N GLY A 187 6.14 -10.02 -14.63
CA GLY A 187 6.63 -9.51 -15.90
C GLY A 187 6.86 -10.62 -16.91
N PRO A 188 6.93 -10.27 -18.21
CA PRO A 188 7.22 -11.24 -19.26
C PRO A 188 8.57 -11.94 -19.04
N PRO A 189 8.66 -13.26 -19.25
CA PRO A 189 9.93 -13.98 -19.16
C PRO A 189 10.88 -13.50 -20.27
N GLY A 190 12.10 -13.12 -19.91
CA GLY A 190 13.16 -12.80 -20.87
C GLY A 190 13.22 -11.33 -21.34
N GLU A 191 12.22 -10.50 -21.05
CA GLU A 191 12.29 -9.06 -21.33
C GLU A 191 12.80 -8.31 -20.09
N ALA A 192 14.13 -8.20 -20.01
CA ALA A 192 14.78 -7.48 -18.94
C ALA A 192 14.29 -6.02 -18.89
N GLY A 193 13.70 -5.62 -17.76
CA GLY A 193 13.33 -4.24 -17.48
C GLY A 193 11.83 -3.94 -17.47
N LEU A 194 10.96 -4.86 -17.90
CA LEU A 194 9.52 -4.69 -17.76
C LEU A 194 9.01 -5.34 -16.47
N VAL A 195 8.47 -4.53 -15.57
CA VAL A 195 7.90 -5.00 -14.30
C VAL A 195 6.52 -4.42 -14.09
N GLY A 196 5.55 -5.30 -13.89
CA GLY A 196 4.20 -5.02 -13.47
C GLY A 196 4.03 -5.28 -11.97
N ILE A 197 2.95 -4.75 -11.41
CA ILE A 197 2.60 -4.91 -9.99
C ILE A 197 1.15 -5.30 -9.90
N ARG A 198 0.86 -6.35 -9.14
CA ARG A 198 -0.47 -6.67 -8.65
C ARG A 198 -0.45 -6.57 -7.13
N THR A 199 -1.36 -5.82 -6.53
CA THR A 199 -1.39 -5.71 -5.07
C THR A 199 -2.09 -6.90 -4.43
N PHE A 200 -1.70 -7.17 -3.18
CA PHE A 200 -2.51 -7.90 -2.22
C PHE A 200 -2.74 -7.01 -1.01
N GLY A 201 -4.01 -6.80 -0.65
CA GLY A 201 -4.40 -6.03 0.52
C GLY A 201 -5.22 -4.78 0.20
N ALA A 202 -5.11 -4.23 -1.01
CA ALA A 202 -5.83 -3.02 -1.40
C ALA A 202 -7.35 -3.21 -1.41
N ARG A 203 -7.81 -4.45 -1.69
CA ARG A 203 -9.24 -4.80 -1.70
C ARG A 203 -9.94 -4.56 -0.38
N HIS A 204 -9.23 -4.63 0.73
CA HIS A 204 -9.85 -4.42 2.02
C HIS A 204 -10.21 -2.92 2.21
N TRP A 205 -9.54 -2.01 1.48
CA TRP A 205 -9.74 -0.57 1.60
C TRP A 205 -10.74 -0.09 0.57
N LEU A 206 -10.61 -0.56 -0.68
CA LEU A 206 -11.40 -0.05 -1.81
C LEU A 206 -12.39 -1.06 -2.40
N GLY A 207 -12.45 -2.28 -1.86
CA GLY A 207 -13.22 -3.38 -2.45
C GLY A 207 -12.59 -3.99 -3.72
N ARG A 208 -11.46 -3.45 -4.21
CA ARG A 208 -10.73 -3.89 -5.40
C ARG A 208 -9.23 -3.96 -5.15
N GLU A 209 -8.53 -4.91 -5.78
CA GLU A 209 -7.06 -4.85 -5.84
C GLU A 209 -6.60 -3.79 -6.86
N VAL A 210 -5.32 -3.44 -6.85
CA VAL A 210 -4.73 -2.50 -7.80
C VAL A 210 -3.70 -3.22 -8.66
N ILE A 211 -3.70 -2.94 -9.96
CA ILE A 211 -2.77 -3.50 -10.93
C ILE A 211 -2.11 -2.40 -11.77
N ILE A 212 -0.82 -2.58 -12.05
CA ILE A 212 -0.08 -1.86 -13.09
C ILE A 212 0.51 -2.93 -13.99
N LYS A 213 0.20 -2.87 -15.29
CA LYS A 213 0.77 -3.81 -16.28
C LYS A 213 2.29 -3.62 -16.43
N PRO A 214 3.02 -4.65 -16.87
CA PRO A 214 4.46 -4.54 -17.09
C PRO A 214 4.82 -3.32 -17.94
N SER A 215 5.70 -2.48 -17.39
CA SER A 215 6.14 -1.24 -18.01
C SER A 215 7.63 -1.01 -17.78
N VAL A 216 8.22 -0.09 -18.54
CA VAL A 216 9.63 0.31 -18.43
C VAL A 216 9.93 1.14 -17.18
N LEU A 217 8.89 1.54 -16.45
CA LEU A 217 9.04 2.35 -15.24
C LEU A 217 9.60 1.49 -14.10
N PRO A 218 10.47 2.05 -13.23
CA PRO A 218 10.91 1.35 -12.03
C PRO A 218 9.72 0.93 -11.17
N TRP A 219 9.68 -0.35 -10.76
CA TRP A 219 8.57 -0.87 -9.96
C TRP A 219 8.36 -0.07 -8.66
N ALA A 220 9.42 0.47 -8.06
CA ALA A 220 9.31 1.28 -6.85
C ALA A 220 8.48 2.56 -7.09
N ALA A 221 8.66 3.24 -8.23
CA ALA A 221 7.90 4.43 -8.58
C ALA A 221 6.42 4.10 -8.86
N ASN A 222 6.17 2.98 -9.55
CA ASN A 222 4.81 2.44 -9.75
C ASN A 222 4.13 2.11 -8.41
N TYR A 223 4.87 1.51 -7.48
CA TYR A 223 4.36 1.17 -6.16
C TYR A 223 4.06 2.39 -5.30
N GLU A 224 4.93 3.40 -5.30
CA GLU A 224 4.66 4.68 -4.65
C GLU A 224 3.39 5.36 -5.20
N THR A 225 3.20 5.27 -6.52
CA THR A 225 1.99 5.77 -7.19
C THR A 225 0.73 5.02 -6.76
N ILE A 226 0.80 3.68 -6.64
CA ILE A 226 -0.30 2.87 -6.10
C ILE A 226 -0.64 3.33 -4.68
N LEU A 227 0.36 3.49 -3.80
CA LEU A 227 0.11 3.95 -2.44
C LEU A 227 -0.48 5.38 -2.41
N ALA A 228 -0.06 6.27 -3.32
CA ALA A 228 -0.65 7.60 -3.45
C ALA A 228 -2.12 7.55 -3.90
N PHE A 229 -2.45 6.71 -4.88
CA PHE A 229 -3.83 6.45 -5.30
C PHE A 229 -4.69 5.98 -4.14
N LEU A 230 -4.21 4.98 -3.38
CA LEU A 230 -4.93 4.47 -2.22
C LEU A 230 -5.14 5.55 -1.16
N ARG A 231 -4.14 6.39 -0.86
CA ARG A 231 -4.28 7.50 0.10
C ARG A 231 -5.33 8.52 -0.33
N VAL A 232 -5.34 8.91 -1.61
CA VAL A 232 -6.38 9.82 -2.15
C VAL A 232 -7.77 9.21 -2.01
N ALA A 233 -7.90 7.91 -2.30
CA ALA A 233 -9.16 7.20 -2.19
C ALA A 233 -9.66 7.04 -0.74
N THR A 234 -8.76 6.98 0.25
CA THR A 234 -9.13 6.69 1.65
C THR A 234 -9.02 7.86 2.62
N MET A 235 -8.54 9.03 2.19
CA MET A 235 -8.47 10.21 3.04
C MET A 235 -9.87 10.78 3.33
N ALA A 236 -9.96 11.72 4.28
CA ALA A 236 -11.21 12.42 4.55
C ALA A 236 -11.72 13.13 3.29
N ASN A 237 -12.99 12.93 2.94
CA ASN A 237 -13.60 13.37 1.67
C ASN A 237 -12.95 12.78 0.40
N GLY A 238 -12.11 11.76 0.56
CA GLY A 238 -11.52 10.99 -0.52
C GLY A 238 -12.57 10.37 -1.43
N TYR A 239 -12.18 10.13 -2.68
CA TYR A 239 -13.04 9.50 -3.67
C TYR A 239 -12.21 8.59 -4.58
N ILE A 240 -12.90 7.62 -5.19
CA ILE A 240 -12.31 6.79 -6.23
C ILE A 240 -12.30 7.59 -7.53
N ILE A 241 -11.12 7.74 -8.13
CA ILE A 241 -10.98 8.37 -9.45
C ILE A 241 -11.88 7.62 -10.45
N PRO A 242 -12.76 8.33 -11.19
CA PRO A 242 -13.69 7.70 -12.12
C PRO A 242 -12.97 6.87 -13.20
N ASN A 243 -13.69 5.88 -13.74
CA ASN A 243 -13.16 5.04 -14.81
C ASN A 243 -12.84 5.88 -16.05
N GLY A 244 -11.64 5.71 -16.59
CA GLY A 244 -11.12 6.44 -17.76
C GLY A 244 -10.45 7.78 -17.43
N ASP A 245 -10.68 8.33 -16.24
CA ASP A 245 -10.06 9.60 -15.82
C ASP A 245 -8.59 9.39 -15.43
N THR A 246 -7.84 10.49 -15.37
CA THR A 246 -6.43 10.49 -14.94
C THR A 246 -6.25 11.13 -13.58
N PHE A 247 -5.28 10.64 -12.81
CA PHE A 247 -4.84 11.27 -11.57
C PHE A 247 -3.33 11.51 -11.58
N GLY A 248 -2.89 12.47 -10.78
CA GLY A 248 -1.50 12.87 -10.63
C GLY A 248 -1.37 14.08 -9.70
N PRO A 249 -0.15 14.43 -9.27
CA PRO A 249 0.11 15.63 -8.49
C PRO A 249 -0.12 16.91 -9.30
N GLU A 250 -0.40 18.02 -8.62
CA GLU A 250 -0.68 19.32 -9.24
C GLU A 250 0.51 19.91 -10.02
N ASP A 251 1.72 19.47 -9.69
CA ASP A 251 2.96 19.85 -10.38
C ASP A 251 3.14 19.14 -11.74
N ARG A 252 2.20 18.24 -12.09
CA ARG A 252 2.16 17.47 -13.34
C ARG A 252 3.41 16.62 -13.57
N SER A 253 4.13 16.27 -12.50
CA SER A 253 5.33 15.43 -12.56
C SER A 253 5.03 13.99 -13.01
N LEU A 254 3.81 13.51 -12.77
CA LEU A 254 3.32 12.22 -13.26
C LEU A 254 1.81 12.26 -13.53
N SER A 255 1.33 11.32 -14.34
CA SER A 255 -0.09 11.13 -14.62
C SER A 255 -0.37 9.66 -14.94
N TYR A 256 -1.44 9.11 -14.36
CA TYR A 256 -1.89 7.74 -14.58
C TYR A 256 -3.39 7.74 -14.86
N ARG A 257 -3.82 6.97 -15.87
CA ARG A 257 -5.23 6.72 -16.16
C ARG A 257 -5.74 5.59 -15.27
N VAL A 258 -6.94 5.74 -14.72
CA VAL A 258 -7.57 4.73 -13.86
C VAL A 258 -8.63 3.97 -14.65
N LEU A 259 -8.49 2.65 -14.76
CA LEU A 259 -9.49 1.78 -15.37
C LEU A 259 -10.11 0.86 -14.30
N HIS A 260 -11.41 0.63 -14.40
CA HIS A 260 -12.16 -0.19 -13.46
C HIS A 260 -12.45 -1.55 -14.12
N HIS A 261 -11.95 -2.63 -13.52
CA HIS A 261 -12.12 -3.99 -14.01
C HIS A 261 -12.94 -4.82 -13.04
N ASP A 262 -14.02 -5.43 -13.51
CA ASP A 262 -14.82 -6.37 -12.73
C ASP A 262 -14.26 -7.80 -12.86
N VAL A 263 -14.82 -8.73 -12.08
CA VAL A 263 -14.47 -10.15 -12.18
C VAL A 263 -14.70 -10.64 -13.61
N GLY A 264 -13.71 -11.31 -14.18
CA GLY A 264 -13.74 -11.82 -15.55
C GLY A 264 -13.30 -10.84 -16.65
N SER A 265 -13.07 -9.55 -16.33
CA SER A 265 -12.41 -8.61 -17.24
C SER A 265 -11.01 -9.12 -17.60
N ASP A 266 -10.58 -8.91 -18.84
CA ASP A 266 -9.23 -9.30 -19.26
C ASP A 266 -8.18 -8.31 -18.74
N ILE A 267 -7.38 -8.76 -17.78
CA ILE A 267 -6.27 -8.02 -17.18
C ILE A 267 -4.91 -8.49 -17.72
N GLY A 268 -4.92 -9.40 -18.71
CA GLY A 268 -3.75 -9.95 -19.34
C GLY A 268 -2.83 -8.89 -19.95
N TYR A 269 -1.52 -9.18 -19.92
CA TYR A 269 -0.50 -8.39 -20.62
C TYR A 269 -0.10 -9.03 -21.95
N LEU A 270 0.34 -10.30 -21.95
CA LEU A 270 0.72 -11.05 -23.16
C LEU A 270 -0.39 -12.00 -23.62
N GLU A 271 -1.01 -12.69 -22.68
CA GLU A 271 -2.08 -13.64 -22.92
C GLU A 271 -3.30 -13.20 -22.12
N ARG A 272 -4.48 -13.64 -22.57
CA ARG A 272 -5.74 -13.36 -21.88
C ARG A 272 -5.68 -13.91 -20.45
N GLU A 273 -5.88 -13.05 -19.48
CA GLU A 273 -5.91 -13.40 -18.06
C GLU A 273 -7.17 -12.78 -17.46
N PRO A 274 -8.24 -13.56 -17.22
CA PRO A 274 -9.44 -13.02 -16.60
C PRO A 274 -9.18 -12.68 -15.13
N ALA A 275 -9.62 -11.49 -14.71
CA ALA A 275 -9.52 -11.06 -13.32
C ALA A 275 -10.30 -11.99 -12.40
N ASP A 276 -9.63 -12.54 -11.41
CA ASP A 276 -10.19 -13.40 -10.35
C ASP A 276 -10.92 -12.59 -9.26
N VAL A 277 -10.57 -11.30 -9.13
CA VAL A 277 -11.21 -10.32 -8.24
C VAL A 277 -11.37 -8.98 -8.97
N PRO A 278 -12.28 -8.09 -8.53
CA PRO A 278 -12.35 -6.74 -9.07
C PRO A 278 -11.02 -5.99 -8.88
N MET A 279 -10.61 -5.20 -9.87
CA MET A 279 -9.36 -4.43 -9.85
C MET A 279 -9.52 -2.99 -10.32
N TYR A 280 -8.65 -2.10 -9.84
CA TYR A 280 -8.31 -0.85 -10.51
C TYR A 280 -6.99 -1.04 -11.26
N GLU A 281 -6.96 -0.75 -12.55
CA GLU A 281 -5.71 -0.66 -13.31
C GLU A 281 -5.25 0.79 -13.37
N LEU A 282 -4.00 1.04 -12.98
CA LEU A 282 -3.35 2.33 -13.16
C LEU A 282 -2.43 2.25 -14.39
N VAL A 283 -2.84 2.89 -15.48
CA VAL A 283 -2.08 2.93 -16.72
C VAL A 283 -1.16 4.16 -16.70
N PRO A 284 0.18 4.01 -16.71
CA PRO A 284 1.08 5.15 -16.73
C PRO A 284 0.89 5.97 -18.01
N MET A 285 0.68 7.27 -17.88
CA MET A 285 0.55 8.21 -19.00
C MET A 285 1.78 9.11 -19.13
N LYS A 286 2.35 9.52 -18.01
CA LYS A 286 3.51 10.42 -17.94
C LYS A 286 4.27 10.20 -16.65
N HIS A 287 5.61 10.23 -16.72
CA HIS A 287 6.48 10.27 -15.55
C HIS A 287 7.78 11.04 -15.86
N VAL A 288 7.84 12.31 -15.46
CA VAL A 288 8.93 13.24 -15.84
C VAL A 288 10.29 12.76 -15.34
N ALA A 289 10.39 12.34 -14.08
CA ALA A 289 11.66 11.91 -13.48
C ALA A 289 12.28 10.67 -14.15
N HIS A 290 11.50 9.93 -14.93
CA HIS A 290 11.95 8.75 -15.67
C HIS A 290 11.86 8.93 -17.19
N GLY A 291 11.58 10.15 -17.67
CA GLY A 291 11.49 10.45 -19.10
C GLY A 291 10.40 9.67 -19.83
N PHE A 292 9.35 9.23 -19.13
CA PHE A 292 8.29 8.41 -19.71
C PHE A 292 7.10 9.28 -20.14
N ILE A 293 6.64 9.08 -21.37
CA ILE A 293 5.42 9.66 -21.94
C ILE A 293 4.75 8.57 -22.78
N ALA A 294 3.50 8.24 -22.47
CA ALA A 294 2.72 7.29 -23.25
C ALA A 294 2.26 7.92 -24.57
N PRO A 295 2.14 7.14 -25.67
CA PRO A 295 1.65 7.65 -26.96
C PRO A 295 0.29 8.34 -26.87
N GLU A 296 -0.59 7.85 -26.01
CA GLU A 296 -1.94 8.37 -25.75
C GLU A 296 -1.99 9.50 -24.71
N HIS A 297 -0.85 10.04 -24.27
CA HIS A 297 -0.81 11.17 -23.35
C HIS A 297 -1.19 12.48 -24.06
N VAL A 298 -2.11 13.23 -23.46
CA VAL A 298 -2.42 14.60 -23.91
C VAL A 298 -1.46 15.59 -23.24
N PRO A 299 -0.70 16.39 -24.02
CA PRO A 299 0.24 17.37 -23.48
C PRO A 299 -0.39 18.35 -22.49
N ASP A 300 0.40 18.79 -21.51
CA ASP A 300 -0.04 19.74 -20.48
C ASP A 300 -0.48 21.09 -21.07
N GLU A 301 0.08 21.48 -22.22
CA GLU A 301 -0.25 22.70 -22.96
C GLU A 301 -1.70 22.71 -23.47
N ASN A 302 -2.29 21.53 -23.68
CA ASN A 302 -3.66 21.39 -24.16
C ASN A 302 -4.70 21.43 -23.01
N THR A 303 -4.31 21.98 -21.86
CA THR A 303 -5.24 22.21 -20.74
C THR A 303 -6.21 23.32 -21.11
N ILE A 304 -7.49 23.05 -20.98
CA ILE A 304 -8.54 24.03 -21.26
C ILE A 304 -9.19 24.53 -19.98
N ASN A 305 -9.81 25.70 -20.05
CA ASN A 305 -10.61 26.23 -18.96
C ASN A 305 -11.90 25.41 -18.83
N ASP A 306 -11.96 24.57 -17.79
CA ASP A 306 -13.06 23.68 -17.44
C ASP A 306 -14.34 24.43 -17.03
N ARG A 307 -14.28 25.76 -16.86
CA ARG A 307 -15.44 26.63 -16.58
C ARG A 307 -15.97 27.36 -17.81
N ALA A 308 -15.21 27.36 -18.91
CA ALA A 308 -15.54 28.12 -20.12
C ALA A 308 -16.25 27.31 -21.21
N TYR A 309 -16.44 25.99 -21.00
CA TYR A 309 -17.16 25.08 -21.90
C TYR A 309 -16.86 25.32 -23.40
N PRO A 310 -15.59 25.16 -23.83
CA PRO A 310 -15.14 25.57 -25.16
C PRO A 310 -15.91 24.82 -26.26
N PRO A 311 -16.45 25.52 -27.29
CA PRO A 311 -17.26 24.89 -28.34
C PRO A 311 -16.57 23.75 -29.07
N ALA A 312 -15.25 23.78 -29.23
CA ALA A 312 -14.47 22.79 -29.99
C ALA A 312 -14.54 21.35 -29.46
N ILE A 313 -14.93 21.17 -28.19
CA ILE A 313 -15.13 19.86 -27.55
C ILE A 313 -16.53 19.68 -26.97
N MET A 314 -17.36 20.71 -27.17
CA MET A 314 -18.81 20.69 -26.98
C MET A 314 -19.46 19.56 -27.79
N PRO A 315 -20.24 18.60 -27.24
CA PRO A 315 -21.24 17.94 -28.07
C PRO A 315 -22.14 18.98 -28.75
N GLU A 316 -22.52 18.73 -30.00
CA GLU A 316 -23.47 19.59 -30.72
C GLU A 316 -24.87 19.50 -30.10
N ASP A 317 -25.22 18.31 -29.60
CA ASP A 317 -26.47 18.04 -28.91
C ASP A 317 -26.53 18.74 -27.53
N GLN A 318 -27.65 19.40 -27.25
CA GLN A 318 -27.81 20.19 -26.03
C GLN A 318 -27.91 19.33 -24.77
N ASP A 319 -28.50 18.15 -24.86
CA ASP A 319 -28.66 17.24 -23.71
C ASP A 319 -27.31 16.60 -23.38
N GLU A 320 -26.55 16.16 -24.38
CA GLU A 320 -25.18 15.66 -24.21
C GLU A 320 -24.24 16.73 -23.67
N LYS A 321 -24.35 17.97 -24.15
CA LYS A 321 -23.60 19.11 -23.61
C LYS A 321 -23.94 19.37 -22.15
N ALA A 322 -25.22 19.36 -21.78
CA ALA A 322 -25.64 19.53 -20.40
C ALA A 322 -25.13 18.39 -19.51
N ALA A 323 -25.14 17.14 -20.00
CA ALA A 323 -24.60 16.00 -19.29
C ALA A 323 -23.09 16.13 -19.05
N LEU A 324 -22.31 16.51 -20.07
CA LEU A 324 -20.87 16.75 -19.94
C LEU A 324 -20.55 17.88 -18.96
N ALA A 325 -21.31 18.97 -19.00
CA ALA A 325 -21.16 20.09 -18.08
C ALA A 325 -21.43 19.67 -16.62
N ASN A 326 -22.45 18.84 -16.39
CA ASN A 326 -22.75 18.28 -15.08
C ASN A 326 -21.63 17.33 -14.61
N ASP A 327 -21.14 16.45 -15.47
CA ASP A 327 -20.00 15.56 -15.16
C ASP A 327 -18.77 16.36 -14.71
N TRP A 328 -18.41 17.43 -15.43
CA TRP A 328 -17.29 18.30 -15.03
C TRP A 328 -17.55 19.01 -13.70
N ALA A 329 -18.77 19.47 -13.45
CA ALA A 329 -19.12 20.10 -12.19
C ALA A 329 -19.00 19.13 -11.01
N GLU A 330 -19.43 17.88 -11.18
CA GLU A 330 -19.30 16.82 -10.18
C GLU A 330 -17.84 16.46 -9.93
N LYS A 331 -17.05 16.21 -10.99
CA LYS A 331 -15.62 15.91 -10.89
C LYS A 331 -14.83 17.02 -10.23
N ARG A 332 -15.15 18.28 -10.54
CA ARG A 332 -14.54 19.45 -9.88
C ARG A 332 -14.84 19.45 -8.39
N LYS A 333 -16.10 19.23 -8.00
CA LYS A 333 -16.50 19.17 -6.59
C LYS A 333 -15.76 18.06 -5.84
N LEU A 334 -15.58 16.89 -6.46
CA LEU A 334 -14.82 15.78 -5.89
C LEU A 334 -13.33 16.15 -5.70
N ALA A 335 -12.70 16.73 -6.71
CA ALA A 335 -11.30 17.16 -6.63
C ALA A 335 -11.08 18.26 -5.58
N GLU A 336 -11.95 19.27 -5.54
CA GLU A 336 -11.87 20.38 -4.58
C GLU A 336 -12.09 19.88 -3.13
N ALA A 337 -12.89 18.83 -2.92
CA ALA A 337 -13.17 18.28 -1.59
C ALA A 337 -11.94 17.68 -0.88
N ILE A 338 -10.93 17.27 -1.65
CA ILE A 338 -9.64 16.78 -1.15
C ILE A 338 -8.51 17.82 -1.29
N GLY A 339 -8.85 19.06 -1.65
CA GLY A 339 -7.89 20.14 -1.87
C GLY A 339 -7.11 20.06 -3.20
N GLY A 340 -7.59 19.29 -4.16
CA GLY A 340 -7.04 19.22 -5.52
C GLY A 340 -7.81 20.09 -6.52
N ARG A 341 -7.51 19.90 -7.81
CA ARG A 341 -8.18 20.59 -8.93
C ARG A 341 -8.53 19.64 -10.08
N LEU A 342 -9.62 19.95 -10.77
CA LEU A 342 -9.95 19.31 -12.05
C LEU A 342 -9.13 19.96 -13.17
N GLU A 343 -8.49 19.15 -14.01
CA GLU A 343 -7.91 19.58 -15.28
C GLU A 343 -8.58 18.83 -16.42
N VAL A 344 -9.06 19.57 -17.42
CA VAL A 344 -9.57 18.98 -18.67
C VAL A 344 -8.55 19.21 -19.76
N ARG A 345 -8.23 18.16 -20.51
CA ARG A 345 -7.30 18.21 -21.64
C ARG A 345 -7.93 17.53 -22.83
N ALA A 346 -7.68 18.08 -24.01
CA ALA A 346 -8.25 17.55 -25.24
C ALA A 346 -7.19 17.37 -26.33
N PHE A 347 -7.37 16.31 -27.11
CA PHE A 347 -6.58 16.05 -28.31
C PHE A 347 -7.01 17.00 -29.43
N GLY A 348 -6.05 17.59 -30.13
CA GLY A 348 -6.30 18.30 -31.39
C GLY A 348 -6.97 19.68 -31.30
N ILE A 349 -7.04 20.31 -30.12
CA ILE A 349 -7.41 21.73 -30.03
C ILE A 349 -6.17 22.57 -30.31
N GLU A 350 -5.96 22.93 -31.58
CA GLU A 350 -5.09 24.06 -31.94
C GLU A 350 -5.87 25.37 -31.73
N ASP A 351 -6.02 25.84 -30.49
CA ASP A 351 -6.54 27.20 -30.24
C ASP A 351 -5.59 28.00 -29.35
N GLY A 352 -4.87 28.93 -29.98
CA GLY A 352 -4.13 30.00 -29.32
C GLY A 352 -2.61 29.85 -29.41
N ALA A 353 -1.95 30.79 -30.09
CA ALA A 353 -0.49 30.85 -30.24
C ALA A 353 0.24 30.60 -28.90
N PRO A 354 1.37 29.86 -28.91
CA PRO A 354 2.12 29.57 -27.69
C PRO A 354 2.55 30.88 -27.01
N PRO A 355 2.47 31.00 -25.68
CA PRO A 355 3.16 32.08 -24.99
C PRO A 355 4.64 31.99 -25.34
N SER A 356 5.22 33.10 -25.78
CA SER A 356 6.63 33.15 -26.17
C SER A 356 7.49 32.61 -25.02
N PRO A 357 8.45 31.70 -25.28
CA PRO A 357 9.32 31.19 -24.24
C PRO A 357 10.04 32.35 -23.54
N PRO A 358 10.22 32.34 -22.22
CA PRO A 358 11.10 33.28 -21.56
C PRO A 358 12.49 33.18 -22.17
N ALA A 359 13.10 34.34 -22.46
CA ALA A 359 14.40 34.42 -23.09
C ALA A 359 15.43 33.53 -22.35
N PRO A 360 16.25 32.75 -23.07
CA PRO A 360 17.26 31.91 -22.43
C PRO A 360 18.20 32.78 -21.59
N PRO A 361 18.58 32.34 -20.38
CA PRO A 361 19.66 32.99 -19.65
C PRO A 361 20.96 32.93 -20.49
N PRO A 362 21.82 33.96 -20.41
CA PRO A 362 23.04 34.02 -21.20
C PRO A 362 23.93 32.79 -20.92
N LEU A 363 24.37 32.14 -22.00
CA LEU A 363 25.22 30.96 -21.98
C LEU A 363 26.52 31.26 -21.22
N SER A 364 26.70 30.64 -20.05
CA SER A 364 28.01 30.54 -19.42
C SER A 364 28.84 29.53 -20.20
N VAL A 365 29.86 30.03 -20.87
CA VAL A 365 30.86 29.23 -21.57
C VAL A 365 31.69 28.48 -20.53
N VAL A 366 31.32 27.23 -20.24
CA VAL A 366 32.19 26.30 -19.52
C VAL A 366 33.12 25.64 -20.54
N LYS A 367 34.41 25.97 -20.46
CA LYS A 367 35.47 25.36 -21.28
C LYS A 367 35.56 23.86 -21.01
N PRO A 368 35.82 23.02 -22.03
CA PRO A 368 36.00 21.59 -21.85
C PRO A 368 37.35 21.31 -21.19
N THR A 369 37.36 20.44 -20.19
CA THR A 369 38.59 19.88 -19.61
C THR A 369 38.41 18.35 -19.51
N PRO A 370 39.45 17.55 -19.79
CA PRO A 370 39.33 16.24 -20.41
C PRO A 370 39.15 15.08 -19.44
N SER A 371 38.71 13.96 -20.00
CA SER A 371 38.48 12.67 -19.35
C SER A 371 39.78 11.95 -18.94
N LEU A 372 39.61 11.05 -17.95
CA LEU A 372 40.43 9.88 -17.51
C LEU A 372 41.02 10.02 -16.08
N PRO A 373 41.40 8.92 -15.39
CA PRO A 373 40.67 7.67 -15.10
C PRO A 373 40.83 7.19 -13.63
N GLY A 374 40.01 6.23 -13.18
CA GLY A 374 40.36 5.26 -12.11
C GLY A 374 40.15 5.66 -10.63
N ALA A 375 39.39 4.84 -9.90
CA ALA A 375 39.16 4.88 -8.44
C ALA A 375 40.47 4.66 -7.62
N PRO A 376 40.58 5.05 -6.32
CA PRO A 376 39.85 4.39 -5.22
C PRO A 376 39.44 5.31 -4.03
N SER A 377 38.70 4.69 -3.11
CA SER A 377 38.17 5.15 -1.83
C SER A 377 39.17 5.80 -0.85
N LEU A 378 38.73 6.77 -0.01
CA LEU A 378 38.52 6.62 1.45
C LEU A 378 38.50 7.97 2.21
N SER A 379 37.38 8.19 2.91
CA SER A 379 37.29 8.55 4.33
C SER A 379 37.51 10.00 4.81
N GLY A 380 36.73 10.32 5.84
CA GLY A 380 36.83 11.53 6.66
C GLY A 380 35.56 11.73 7.49
N ARG A 381 35.08 10.71 8.22
CA ARG A 381 35.15 10.68 9.69
C ARG A 381 34.63 11.97 10.36
N GLY A 382 33.41 11.88 10.88
CA GLY A 382 32.89 12.88 11.80
C GLY A 382 31.53 12.58 12.40
N LEU A 383 31.14 11.31 12.63
CA LEU A 383 30.10 10.91 13.58
C LEU A 383 30.26 9.42 13.92
N ARG A 384 31.32 9.11 14.68
CA ARG A 384 31.52 7.86 15.43
C ARG A 384 30.55 7.91 16.62
N ALA A 385 29.59 6.98 16.73
CA ALA A 385 29.74 5.62 17.30
C ALA A 385 29.35 5.61 18.80
N LYS A 386 28.66 4.61 19.38
CA LYS A 386 28.62 3.18 19.02
C LYS A 386 27.53 2.46 19.84
N VAL A 387 26.86 1.53 19.20
CA VAL A 387 26.05 0.46 19.79
C VAL A 387 26.69 -0.88 19.35
N PHE A 388 26.97 -1.72 20.34
CA PHE A 388 27.42 -3.13 20.37
C PHE A 388 28.81 -3.56 19.87
N GLY A 389 29.43 -4.46 20.64
CA GLY A 389 30.28 -5.54 20.10
C GLY A 389 31.57 -5.86 20.85
N ARG A 390 31.48 -6.84 21.77
CA ARG A 390 32.54 -7.73 22.33
C ARG A 390 33.55 -8.25 21.26
N LYS A 391 34.76 -8.80 21.58
CA LYS A 391 35.02 -9.97 22.45
C LYS A 391 36.53 -10.23 22.70
N GLU A 392 36.79 -10.95 23.80
CA GLU A 392 37.93 -11.83 24.15
C GLU A 392 39.33 -11.24 24.43
N ALA A 393 39.63 -11.12 25.74
CA ALA A 393 40.50 -12.09 26.43
C ALA A 393 39.75 -12.65 27.64
#